data_AF-A0A536W0R6-F1
#
_entry.id   AF-A0A536W0R6-F1
#
_cell.length_a   1.000
_cell.length_b   1.000
_cell.length_c   1.000
_cell.angle_alpha   90.00
_cell.angle_beta   90.00
_cell.angle_gamma   90.00
#
_symmetry.space_group_name_H-M   'P 1'
#
loop_
_entity.id
_entity.type
_entity.pdbx_description
1 polymer ?
#
loop_
_entity_poly.entity_id
_entity_poly.type
_entity_poly.pdbx_seq_one_letter_code
_entity_poly.pdbx_strand_id
1 'polypeptide(L)' 'YGGHDAGKWWQRAGARIERAENLTVHHVAPATCKALASLAERNMELQCTIQDGHAWMASDDVSFAVELVALKTAAADVR' A
#
# COMPACT_ATOMS: atom_id res chain seq x y z
N TYR A 1 -1.08 7.07 -0.79
CA TYR A 1 0.34 7.48 -0.76
C TYR A 1 0.40 9.01 -0.63
N GLY A 2 1.52 9.59 -0.20
CA GLY A 2 1.65 11.05 -0.01
C GLY A 2 1.93 11.50 1.43
N GLY A 3 2.22 10.56 2.35
CA GLY A 3 2.67 10.87 3.70
C GLY A 3 1.66 11.69 4.50
N HIS A 4 2.10 12.84 5.02
CA HIS A 4 1.30 13.67 5.93
C HIS A 4 -0.02 14.16 5.31
N ASP A 5 -0.04 14.48 4.01
CA ASP A 5 -1.24 14.95 3.34
C ASP A 5 -2.26 13.84 3.10
N ALA A 6 -1.80 12.58 2.94
CA ALA A 6 -2.69 11.43 2.89
C ALA A 6 -3.42 11.22 4.23
N GLY A 7 -2.73 11.48 5.35
CA GLY A 7 -3.35 11.48 6.68
C GLY A 7 -4.45 12.54 6.81
N LYS A 8 -4.19 13.78 6.37
CA LYS A 8 -5.21 14.85 6.37
C LYS A 8 -6.39 14.54 5.45
N TRP A 9 -6.12 13.97 4.28
CA TRP A 9 -7.17 13.53 3.38
C TRP A 9 -8.06 12.47 4.05
N TRP A 10 -7.47 11.48 4.72
CA TRP A 10 -8.23 10.44 5.42
C TRP A 10 -9.11 11.03 6.53
N GLN A 11 -8.60 11.98 7.31
CA GLN A 11 -9.39 12.66 8.35
C GLN A 11 -10.64 13.38 7.77
N ARG A 12 -10.58 13.86 6.53
CA ARG A 12 -11.71 14.53 5.86
C ARG A 12 -12.63 13.57 5.13
N ALA A 13 -12.06 12.56 4.47
CA ALA A 13 -12.78 11.66 3.59
C ALA A 13 -13.34 10.44 4.33
N GLY A 14 -12.63 9.93 5.34
CA GLY A 14 -12.92 8.67 6.04
C GLY A 14 -14.36 8.57 6.54
N ALA A 15 -14.85 9.61 7.23
CA ALA A 15 -16.23 9.65 7.73
C ALA A 15 -17.29 9.58 6.62
N ARG A 16 -16.99 10.05 5.40
CA ARG A 16 -17.94 10.02 4.28
C ARG A 16 -18.02 8.64 3.62
N ILE A 17 -16.94 7.87 3.69
CA ILE A 17 -16.79 6.57 3.02
C ILE A 17 -16.82 5.40 4.00
N GLU A 18 -17.02 5.67 5.29
CA GLU A 18 -17.14 4.66 6.35
C GLU A 18 -18.25 3.64 6.06
N ARG A 19 -19.40 4.11 5.56
CA ARG A 19 -20.56 3.27 5.21
C ARG A 19 -20.38 2.40 3.96
N ALA A 20 -19.30 2.56 3.21
CA ALA A 20 -19.03 1.70 2.06
C ALA A 20 -18.49 0.35 2.56
N GLU A 21 -19.34 -0.69 2.54
CA GLU A 21 -19.02 -2.01 3.09
C GLU A 21 -18.04 -2.82 2.21
N ASN A 22 -18.00 -2.50 0.91
CA ASN A 22 -17.13 -3.13 -0.08
C ASN A 22 -15.87 -2.30 -0.40
N LEU A 23 -15.51 -1.34 0.46
CA LEU A 23 -14.37 -0.46 0.25
C LEU A 23 -13.23 -0.80 1.20
N THR A 24 -12.08 -1.13 0.61
CA THR A 24 -10.80 -1.24 1.32
C THR A 24 -9.91 -0.07 0.95
N VAL A 25 -9.27 0.56 1.94
CA VAL A 25 -8.37 1.68 1.76
C VAL A 25 -7.04 1.35 2.43
N HIS A 26 -5.97 1.31 1.64
CA HIS A 26 -4.62 1.12 2.14
C HIS A 26 -3.80 2.41 2.00
N HIS A 27 -2.98 2.66 3.00
CA HIS A 27 -1.97 3.71 3.00
C HIS A 27 -0.59 3.09 2.87
N VAL A 28 0.06 3.38 1.76
CA VAL A 28 1.46 3.00 1.50
C VAL A 28 2.38 3.96 2.24
N ALA A 29 3.31 3.43 3.04
CA ALA A 29 4.30 4.23 3.75
C ALA A 29 5.19 5.01 2.76
N PRO A 30 5.59 6.27 3.05
CA PRO A 30 6.46 7.05 2.18
C PRO A 30 7.79 6.36 1.86
N ALA A 31 8.36 5.62 2.82
CA ALA A 31 9.58 4.85 2.64
C ALA A 31 9.40 3.76 1.56
N THR A 32 8.30 3.00 1.63
CA THR A 32 7.94 2.01 0.62
C THR A 32 7.70 2.63 -0.75
N CYS A 33 7.02 3.79 -0.83
CA CYS A 33 6.87 4.51 -2.09
C CYS A 33 8.22 4.90 -2.71
N LYS A 34 9.18 5.35 -1.88
CA LYS A 34 10.52 5.72 -2.35
C LYS A 34 11.29 4.49 -2.85
N ALA A 35 11.21 3.37 -2.14
CA ALA A 35 11.84 2.11 -2.54
C ALA A 35 11.24 1.55 -3.84
N LEU A 36 9.92 1.63 -4.01
CA LEU A 36 9.25 1.28 -5.26
C LEU A 36 9.67 2.20 -6.42
N ALA A 37 9.83 3.50 -6.16
CA ALA A 37 10.29 4.43 -7.18
C ALA A 37 11.74 4.16 -7.62
N SER A 38 12.61 3.68 -6.71
CA SER A 38 13.99 3.30 -7.10
C SER A 38 14.08 2.03 -7.94
N LEU A 39 13.03 1.20 -7.98
CA LEU A 39 12.97 0.03 -8.86
C LEU A 39 12.60 0.39 -10.31
N ALA A 40 12.21 1.64 -10.58
CA ALA A 40 11.70 2.03 -11.89
C ALA A 40 12.82 2.16 -12.92
N GLU A 41 12.82 1.24 -13.89
CA GLU A 41 13.82 1.19 -14.97
C GLU A 41 13.17 1.00 -16.35
N ARG A 42 13.93 1.18 -17.43
CA ARG A 42 13.41 1.01 -18.80
C ARG A 42 12.99 -0.43 -19.10
N ASN A 43 13.74 -1.39 -18.55
CA ASN A 43 13.41 -2.82 -18.57
C ASN A 43 13.43 -3.28 -17.12
N MET A 44 12.32 -3.79 -16.61
CA MET A 44 12.19 -4.19 -15.20
C MET A 44 11.86 -5.67 -15.11
N GLU A 45 12.65 -6.41 -14.36
CA GLU A 45 12.28 -7.73 -13.84
C GLU A 45 12.02 -7.60 -12.35
N LEU A 46 10.76 -7.78 -11.95
CA LEU A 46 10.33 -7.64 -10.57
C LEU A 46 9.75 -8.96 -10.07
N GLN A 47 10.18 -9.38 -8.90
CA GLN A 47 9.56 -10.46 -8.14
C GLN A 47 8.73 -9.86 -7.01
N CYS A 48 7.45 -10.25 -6.95
CA CYS A 48 6.57 -9.92 -5.85
C CYS A 48 6.15 -11.22 -5.14
N THR A 49 6.48 -11.33 -3.86
CA THR A 49 6.09 -12.46 -3.01
C THR A 49 5.04 -12.00 -2.02
N ILE A 50 3.89 -12.68 -1.98
CA ILE A 50 2.82 -12.39 -1.01
C ILE A 50 2.64 -13.64 -0.14
N GLN A 51 2.86 -13.49 1.16
CA GLN A 51 2.73 -14.56 2.16
C GLN A 51 2.16 -14.00 3.45
N ASP A 52 1.12 -14.66 3.99
CA ASP A 52 0.50 -14.33 5.28
C ASP A 52 0.15 -12.84 5.42
N GLY A 53 -0.37 -12.24 4.34
CA GLY A 53 -0.74 -10.81 4.29
C GLY A 53 0.44 -9.83 4.19
N HIS A 54 1.68 -10.32 4.13
CA HIS A 54 2.88 -9.53 3.89
C HIS A 54 3.24 -9.60 2.42
N ALA A 55 3.65 -8.46 1.87
CA ALA A 55 4.15 -8.37 0.51
C ALA A 55 5.64 -7.98 0.51
N TRP A 56 6.41 -8.68 -0.31
CA TRP A 56 7.83 -8.46 -0.51
C TRP A 56 8.08 -8.16 -1.98
N MET A 57 8.79 -7.09 -2.26
CA MET A 57 9.15 -6.70 -3.62
C MET A 57 10.66 -6.86 -3.78
N ALA A 58 11.09 -7.46 -4.88
CA ALA A 58 12.49 -7.60 -5.23
C ALA A 58 12.71 -7.31 -6.72
N SER A 59 13.88 -6.77 -7.02
CA SER A 59 14.52 -6.84 -8.33
C SER A 59 15.87 -7.54 -8.19
N ASP A 60 16.67 -7.57 -9.25
CA ASP A 60 18.02 -8.13 -9.22
C ASP A 60 18.93 -7.49 -8.16
N ASP A 61 18.76 -6.18 -7.92
CA ASP A 61 19.67 -5.40 -7.07
C ASP A 61 19.16 -5.16 -5.64
N VAL A 62 17.83 -5.06 -5.46
CA VAL A 62 17.25 -4.66 -4.17
C VAL A 62 15.98 -5.42 -3.84
N SER A 63 15.80 -5.75 -2.57
CA SER A 63 14.59 -6.35 -2.02
C SER A 63 14.12 -5.61 -0.76
N PHE A 64 12.80 -5.44 -0.62
CA PHE A 64 12.21 -4.75 0.52
C PHE A 64 10.77 -5.18 0.80
N ALA A 65 10.36 -4.99 2.05
CA ALA A 65 8.98 -5.18 2.46
C ALA A 65 8.08 -4.03 2.03
N VAL A 66 6.91 -4.39 1.53
CA VAL A 66 5.86 -3.45 1.12
C VAL A 66 4.94 -3.24 2.30
N GLU A 67 5.15 -2.12 2.99
CA GLU A 67 4.35 -1.73 4.15
C GLU A 67 3.04 -1.07 3.69
N LEU A 68 1.94 -1.82 3.84
CA LEU A 68 0.57 -1.38 3.57
C LEU A 68 -0.20 -1.25 4.88
N VAL A 69 -0.52 -0.02 5.27
CA VAL A 69 -1.35 0.23 6.45
C VAL A 69 -2.81 0.25 6.03
N ALA A 70 -3.63 -0.69 6.50
CA ALA A 70 -5.07 -0.65 6.28
C ALA A 70 -5.69 0.51 7.07
N LEU A 71 -6.28 1.48 6.36
CA LEU A 71 -7.04 2.58 6.95
C LEU A 71 -8.52 2.22 7.10
N LYS A 72 -9.03 1.38 6.19
CA LYS A 72 -10.35 0.74 6.25
C LYS A 72 -10.26 -0.58 5.53
N THR A 73 -10.86 -1.62 6.11
CA THR A 73 -11.00 -2.93 5.46
C THR A 73 -12.46 -3.17 5.14
N ALA A 74 -12.75 -3.69 3.95
CA ALA A 74 -14.10 -4.08 3.57
C ALA A 74 -14.60 -5.22 4.47
N ALA A 75 -15.89 -5.22 4.80
CA ALA A 75 -16.48 -6.25 5.65
C ALA A 75 -16.46 -7.64 4.98
N ALA A 76 -16.44 -7.68 3.65
CA ALA A 76 -16.38 -8.92 2.86
C ALA A 76 -14.96 -9.52 2.74
N ASP A 77 -13.92 -8.76 3.10
CA ASP A 77 -12.50 -9.14 2.99
C ASP A 77 -12.00 -9.89 4.24
N VAL A 78 -12.85 -9.99 5.28
CA VAL A 78 -12.65 -10.88 6.43
C VAL A 78 -13.29 -12.23 6.11
N ARG A 79 -12.66 -13.04 5.27
CA ARG A 79 -13.05 -14.42 5.00
C ARG A 79 -11.86 -15.34 4.93
#